data_AF-A0A9D9IXJ0-F1
#
_entry.id   AF-A0A9D9IXJ0-F1
#
_cell.length_a   1.000
_cell.length_b   1.000
_cell.length_c   1.000
_cell.angle_alpha   90.00
_cell.angle_beta   90.00
_cell.angle_gamma   90.00
#
_symmetry.space_group_name_H-M   'P 1'
#
loop_
_entity.id
_entity.type
_entity.pdbx_description
1 polymer ?
#
loop_
_entity_poly.entity_id
_entity_poly.type
_entity_poly.pdbx_seq_one_letter_code
_entity_poly.pdbx_strand_id
1 'polypeptide(L)' 'MRKVKVIVEPADCGFSAYMADSGLDYSCIGEGTTIEETVEDFKRSYEGMKDYFKETKRPFEEVEFDFRFPSRQISLRQI' A
#
# COMPACT_ATOMS: atom_id res chain seq x y z
N MET A 1 -3.64 -16.98 -3.34
CA MET A 1 -3.50 -16.05 -2.20
C MET A 1 -4.48 -14.91 -2.41
N ARG A 2 -5.00 -14.28 -1.35
CA ARG A 2 -5.93 -13.16 -1.50
C ARG A 2 -5.19 -11.94 -2.08
N LYS A 3 -5.84 -11.16 -2.95
CA LYS A 3 -5.28 -9.91 -3.49
C LYS A 3 -5.90 -8.68 -2.82
N VAL A 4 -5.08 -7.77 -2.30
CA VAL A 4 -5.50 -6.51 -1.67
C VAL A 4 -5.07 -5.32 -2.52
N LYS A 5 -5.97 -4.37 -2.73
CA LYS A 5 -5.65 -3.13 -3.45
C LYS A 5 -4.85 -2.21 -2.54
N VAL A 6 -3.77 -1.66 -3.07
CA VAL A 6 -2.98 -0.61 -2.42
C VAL A 6 -3.08 0.63 -3.28
N ILE A 7 -3.60 1.72 -2.71
CA ILE A 7 -3.68 3.01 -3.41
C ILE A 7 -2.37 3.74 -3.16
N VAL A 8 -1.73 4.19 -4.23
CA VAL A 8 -0.55 5.06 -4.17
C VAL A 8 -0.96 6.41 -4.73
N GLU A 9 -0.82 7.47 -3.95
CA GLU A 9 -1.26 8.81 -4.32
C GLU A 9 -0.28 9.90 -3.88
N PRO A 10 -0.26 11.07 -4.55
CA PRO A 10 0.54 12.20 -4.10
C PRO A 10 0.10 12.68 -2.72
N ALA A 11 1.07 13.04 -1.90
CA ALA A 11 0.90 13.63 -0.57
C ALA A 11 1.72 14.93 -0.47
N ASP A 12 1.58 15.67 0.63
CA ASP A 12 2.25 16.97 0.83
C ASP A 12 3.77 16.90 0.61
N CYS A 13 4.40 15.79 0.99
CA CYS A 13 5.84 15.56 0.89
C CYS A 13 6.17 14.30 0.05
N GLY A 14 5.59 14.17 -1.14
CA GLY A 14 5.89 13.07 -2.07
C GLY A 14 4.67 12.20 -2.35
N PHE A 15 4.71 10.95 -1.92
CA PHE A 15 3.64 9.97 -2.12
C PHE A 15 3.33 9.20 -0.84
N SER A 16 2.10 8.73 -0.74
CA SER A 16 1.63 7.80 0.28
C SER A 16 1.06 6.55 -0.39
N ALA A 17 1.30 5.40 0.22
CA ALA A 17 0.69 4.13 -0.14
C ALA A 17 -0.11 3.58 1.05
N TYR A 18 -1.36 3.15 0.82
CA TYR A 18 -2.19 2.55 1.85
C TYR A 18 -3.08 1.44 1.30
N MET A 19 -3.38 0.43 2.14
CA MET A 19 -4.34 -0.61 1.79
C MET A 19 -5.75 -0.03 1.74
N ALA A 20 -6.46 -0.28 0.63
CA ALA A 20 -7.91 -0.06 0.59
C ALA A 20 -8.60 -1.04 1.56
N ASP A 21 -9.86 -0.74 1.90
CA ASP A 21 -10.63 -1.61 2.81
C ASP A 21 -10.59 -3.06 2.34
N SER A 22 -10.08 -3.91 3.22
CA SER A 22 -9.82 -5.32 2.99
C SER A 22 -10.44 -6.19 4.10
N GLY A 23 -10.99 -5.63 5.17
CA GLY A 23 -11.49 -6.44 6.30
C GLY A 23 -10.45 -7.39 6.92
N LEU A 24 -9.15 -7.11 6.75
CA LEU A 24 -8.07 -7.80 7.46
C LEU A 24 -7.88 -7.16 8.84
N ASP A 25 -7.35 -7.94 9.78
CA ASP A 25 -7.02 -7.47 11.15
C ASP A 25 -5.81 -6.52 11.19
N TYR A 26 -5.25 -6.17 10.04
CA TYR A 26 -4.12 -5.28 9.88
C TYR A 26 -4.28 -4.42 8.62
N SER A 27 -3.57 -3.29 8.63
CA SER A 27 -3.36 -2.46 7.45
C SER A 27 -1.91 -2.01 7.45
N CYS A 28 -1.38 -1.74 6.26
CA CYS A 28 -0.04 -1.23 6.05
C CYS A 28 -0.12 0.12 5.33
N ILE A 29 0.82 0.98 5.68
CA ILE A 29 1.06 2.25 5.00
C ILE A 29 2.54 2.33 4.63
N GLY A 30 2.86 3.16 3.65
CA GLY A 30 4.22 3.53 3.29
C GLY A 30 4.27 4.96 2.76
N GLU A 31 5.41 5.62 2.95
CA GLU A 31 5.64 6.99 2.50
C GLU A 31 7.00 7.12 1.80
N GLY A 32 7.13 8.09 0.91
CA GLY A 32 8.38 8.33 0.20
C GLY A 32 8.32 9.54 -0.72
N THR A 33 9.50 10.02 -1.16
CA THR A 33 9.58 11.14 -2.10
C THR A 33 9.32 10.67 -3.53
N THR A 34 9.62 9.40 -3.81
CA THR A 34 9.33 8.73 -5.08
C THR A 34 8.32 7.61 -4.90
N ILE A 35 7.73 7.17 -6.02
CA ILE A 35 6.81 6.02 -6.01
C ILE A 35 7.55 4.77 -5.57
N GLU A 36 8.78 4.58 -6.02
CA GLU A 36 9.63 3.43 -5.68
C GLU A 36 9.90 3.38 -4.18
N GLU A 37 10.33 4.50 -3.58
CA GLU A 37 10.57 4.61 -2.14
C GLU A 37 9.31 4.28 -1.33
N THR A 38 8.17 4.81 -1.77
CA THR A 38 6.88 4.63 -1.10
C THR A 38 6.45 3.16 -1.13
N VAL A 39 6.64 2.47 -2.26
CA VAL A 39 6.32 1.04 -2.39
C VAL A 39 7.27 0.18 -1.57
N GLU A 40 8.56 0.52 -1.52
CA GLU A 40 9.52 -0.17 -0.66
C GLU A 40 9.20 0.00 0.82
N ASP A 41 8.82 1.20 1.24
CA ASP A 41 8.42 1.49 2.61
C ASP A 41 7.17 0.73 3.03
N PHE A 42 6.16 0.71 2.15
CA PHE A 42 4.95 -0.10 2.34
C PHE A 42 5.30 -1.60 2.53
N LYS A 43 6.21 -2.14 1.71
CA LYS A 43 6.64 -3.54 1.83
C LYS A 43 7.36 -3.81 3.15
N ARG A 44 8.19 -2.88 3.63
CA ARG A 44 8.81 -2.98 4.96
C ARG A 44 7.76 -2.99 6.07
N SER A 45 6.73 -2.15 5.97
CA SER A 45 5.59 -2.15 6.90
C SER A 45 4.90 -3.52 6.94
N TYR A 46 4.71 -4.16 5.78
CA TYR A 46 4.12 -5.50 5.68
C TYR A 46 4.97 -6.59 6.32
N GLU A 47 6.28 -6.60 6.08
CA GLU A 47 7.19 -7.56 6.74
C GLU A 47 7.21 -7.34 8.27
N GLY A 48 7.23 -6.08 8.72
CA GLY A 48 7.11 -5.76 10.15
C GLY A 48 5.80 -6.24 10.76
N MET A 49 4.70 -6.21 10.01
CA MET A 49 3.41 -6.75 10.47
C MET A 49 3.43 -8.27 10.60
N LYS A 50 4.08 -8.99 9.68
CA LYS A 50 4.28 -10.44 9.79
C LYS A 50 5.03 -10.80 11.07
N ASP A 51 6.13 -10.09 11.34
CA ASP A 51 6.95 -10.31 12.52
C ASP A 51 6.15 -10.03 13.79
N TYR A 52 5.41 -8.92 13.85
CA TYR A 52 4.56 -8.58 14.99
C TYR A 52 3.49 -9.65 15.27
N PHE A 53 2.82 -10.17 14.25
CA PHE A 53 1.82 -11.22 14.43
C PHE A 53 2.45 -12.53 14.92
N LYS A 54 3.64 -12.87 14.40
CA LYS A 54 4.41 -14.03 14.84
C LYS A 54 4.84 -13.91 16.30
N GLU A 55 5.37 -12.76 16.71
CA GLU A 55 5.78 -12.48 18.09
C GLU A 55 4.59 -12.54 19.06
N THR A 56 3.43 -12.06 18.63
CA THR A 56 2.19 -12.05 19.42
C THR A 56 1.38 -13.34 19.32
N LYS A 57 1.87 -14.37 18.60
CA LYS A 57 1.21 -15.66 18.38
C LYS A 57 -0.21 -15.53 17.78
N ARG A 58 -0.42 -14.52 16.94
CA ARG A 58 -1.67 -14.28 16.22
C ARG A 58 -1.60 -14.90 14.82
N PRO A 59 -2.70 -15.45 14.28
CA PRO A 59 -2.73 -15.91 12.90
C PRO A 59 -2.58 -14.72 11.95
N PHE A 60 -1.67 -14.83 10.98
CA PHE A 60 -1.46 -13.82 9.95
C PHE A 60 -1.91 -14.35 8.59
N GLU A 61 -2.85 -13.67 7.95
CA GLU A 61 -3.26 -13.98 6.58
C GLU A 61 -2.31 -13.26 5.60
N GLU A 62 -1.48 -14.02 4.89
CA GLU A 62 -0.64 -13.47 3.82
C GLU A 62 -1.46 -13.13 2.58
N VAL A 63 -1.16 -11.98 1.99
CA VAL A 63 -1.83 -11.44 0.81
C VAL A 63 -0.83 -11.01 -0.27
N GLU A 64 -1.33 -10.92 -1.50
CA GLU A 64 -0.65 -10.26 -2.61
C GLU A 64 -1.20 -8.85 -2.78
N PHE A 65 -0.35 -7.92 -3.22
CA PHE A 65 -0.73 -6.52 -3.40
C PHE A 65 -0.98 -6.16 -4.86
N ASP A 66 -2.05 -5.42 -5.09
CA ASP A 66 -2.41 -4.81 -6.37
C ASP A 66 -2.22 -3.29 -6.26
N PHE A 67 -1.02 -2.81 -6.53
CA PHE A 67 -0.71 -1.38 -6.45
C PHE A 67 -1.43 -0.60 -7.56
N ARG A 68 -2.18 0.43 -7.16
CA ARG A 68 -2.94 1.33 -8.02
C ARG A 68 -2.35 2.72 -7.91
N PHE A 69 -1.72 3.15 -8.99
CA PHE A 69 -1.15 4.48 -9.11
C PHE A 69 -2.18 5.44 -9.72
N PRO A 70 -2.03 6.76 -9.51
CA PRO A 70 -2.91 7.73 -10.12
C PRO A 70 -2.79 7.59 -11.64
N SER A 71 -3.90 7.34 -12.33
CA SER A 71 -3.91 7.45 -13.78
C SER A 71 -3.68 8.92 -14.14
N ARG A 72 -2.75 9.21 -15.06
CA ARG A 72 -2.68 10.55 -15.68
C ARG A 72 -4.03 10.79 -16.36
N GLN A 73 -4.93 11.53 -15.73
CA GLN A 73 -6.18 11.95 -16.34
C GLN A 73 -5.84 13.06 -17.33
N ILE A 74 -5.41 12.70 -18.55
CA ILE A 74 -5.38 13.66 -19.65
C ILE A 74 -6.84 13.95 -20.00
N SER A 75 -7.41 14.97 -19.38
CA SER A 75 -8.65 15.59 -19.83
C SER A 75 -8.36 16.29 -21.16
N LEU A 76 -8.40 15.55 -22.28
CA LEU A 76 -8.62 16.16 -23.58
C LEU A 76 -10.07 16.65 -23.59
N ARG A 77 -10.29 17.86 -23.06
CA ARG A 77 -11.48 18.63 -23.46
C ARG A 77 -11.29 18.99 -24.92
N GLN A 78 -12.27 18.56 -25.71
CA GLN A 78 -12.39 18.77 -27.14
C GLN A 78 -12.05 20.22 -27.51
N ILE A 79 -11.16 20.37 -28.49
CA ILE A 79 -11.08 21.54 -29.38
C ILE A 79 -11.47 21.03 -30.77
#